data_AF-A0A8R1IR26-F1
#
_entry.id   AF-A0A8R1IR26-F1
#
_cell.length_a   1.000
_cell.length_b   1.000
_cell.length_c   1.000
_cell.angle_alpha   90.00
_cell.angle_beta   90.00
_cell.angle_gamma   90.00
#
_symmetry.space_group_name_H-M   'P 1'
#
loop_
_entity.id
_entity.type
_entity.pdbx_description
1 polymer ?
#
loop_
_entity_poly.entity_id
_entity_poly.type
_entity_poly.pdbx_seq_one_letter_code
_entity_poly.pdbx_strand_id
1 'polypeptide(L)'
;MGLASTLSSEEQAQLDIMIQLGFTTLQMRRRITRLRCCVRNYVRDTMAHGSAKPTGRPRILTDRDERSVVSHHTSRVLLIAGTTDYSK
;
A
#
# COMPACT_ATOMS: atom_id res chain seq x y z
N MET A 1 -11.18 2.36 9.90
CA MET A 1 -11.56 0.93 9.98
C MET A 1 -10.29 0.14 10.17
N GLY A 2 -9.98 -0.20 11.43
CA GLY A 2 -8.72 -0.81 11.83
C GLY A 2 -8.63 -2.28 11.43
N LEU A 3 -7.46 -2.66 10.91
CA LEU A 3 -6.86 -3.99 10.85
C LEU A 3 -7.85 -5.16 10.98
N ALA A 4 -8.64 -5.42 9.93
CA ALA A 4 -9.01 -6.80 9.66
C ALA A 4 -7.72 -7.49 9.24
N SER A 5 -7.22 -8.43 10.04
CA SER A 5 -6.11 -9.29 9.65
C SER A 5 -6.41 -9.83 8.26
N THR A 6 -5.52 -9.54 7.30
CA THR A 6 -5.62 -10.08 5.95
C THR A 6 -5.80 -11.59 6.06
N LEU A 7 -6.79 -12.15 5.36
CA LEU A 7 -7.01 -13.60 5.33
C LEU A 7 -5.69 -14.29 4.93
N SER A 8 -5.31 -15.30 5.69
CA SER A 8 -4.17 -16.16 5.36
C SER A 8 -4.40 -16.81 3.99
N SER A 9 -3.32 -17.15 3.27
CA SER A 9 -3.42 -17.89 2.01
C SER A 9 -4.21 -19.19 2.16
N GLU A 10 -4.13 -19.85 3.32
CA GLU A 10 -4.91 -21.06 3.59
C GLU A 10 -6.41 -20.75 3.70
N GLU A 11 -6.78 -19.70 4.44
CA GLU A 11 -8.17 -19.26 4.57
C GLU A 11 -8.76 -18.82 3.22
N GLN A 12 -7.93 -18.19 2.37
CA GLN A 12 -8.30 -17.81 1.01
C GLN A 12 -8.58 -19.05 0.14
N ALA A 13 -7.67 -20.03 0.13
CA ALA A 13 -7.86 -21.27 -0.64
C ALA A 13 -9.10 -22.05 -0.18
N GLN A 14 -9.37 -22.09 1.13
CA GLN A 14 -10.60 -22.68 1.67
C GLN A 14 -11.84 -21.96 1.16
N LEU A 15 -11.84 -20.63 1.15
CA LEU A 15 -12.94 -19.84 0.62
C LEU A 15 -13.13 -20.06 -0.88
N ASP A 16 -12.06 -20.13 -1.67
CA ASP A 16 -12.12 -20.37 -3.11
C ASP A 16 -12.81 -21.71 -3.43
N ILE A 17 -12.42 -22.78 -2.72
CA ILE A 17 -13.07 -24.09 -2.85
C ILE A 17 -14.55 -23.99 -2.47
N MET A 18 -14.89 -23.30 -1.38
CA MET A 18 -16.27 -23.16 -0.93
C MET A 18 -17.12 -22.34 -1.92
N ILE A 19 -16.55 -21.32 -2.57
CA ILE A 19 -17.22 -20.53 -3.61
C ILE A 19 -17.49 -21.40 -4.83
N GLN A 20 -16.52 -22.19 -5.29
CA GLN A 20 -16.69 -23.13 -6.41
C GLN A 20 -17.78 -24.17 -6.13
N LEU A 21 -17.89 -24.62 -4.88
CA LEU A 21 -18.92 -25.56 -4.44
C LEU A 21 -20.29 -24.90 -4.13
N GLY A 22 -20.42 -23.58 -4.31
CA GLY A 22 -21.69 -22.87 -4.15
C GLY A 22 -22.16 -22.65 -2.70
N PHE A 23 -21.23 -22.65 -1.73
CA PHE A 23 -21.58 -22.41 -0.33
C PHE A 23 -22.07 -20.97 -0.10
N THR A 24 -23.01 -20.81 0.82
CA THR A 24 -23.47 -19.48 1.25
C THR A 24 -22.45 -18.80 2.16
N THR A 25 -22.45 -17.46 2.18
CA THR A 25 -21.57 -16.67 3.06
C THR A 25 -21.72 -17.03 4.54
N LEU A 26 -22.91 -17.44 4.98
CA LEU A 26 -23.15 -17.89 6.35
C LEU A 26 -22.46 -19.23 6.64
N GLN A 27 -22.52 -20.17 5.71
CA GLN A 27 -21.84 -21.46 5.86
C GLN A 27 -20.31 -21.29 5.82
N MET A 28 -19.80 -20.44 4.92
CA MET A 28 -18.38 -20.08 4.86
C MET A 28 -17.89 -19.51 6.20
N ARG A 29 -18.56 -18.50 6.74
CA ARG A 29 -18.23 -17.90 8.05
C ARG A 29 -18.11 -18.94 9.16
N ARG A 30 -19.03 -19.90 9.21
CA ARG A 30 -19.03 -20.96 10.25
C ARG A 30 -17.84 -21.90 10.15
N ARG A 31 -17.25 -22.08 8.96
CA ARG A 31 -16.09 -22.96 8.75
C ARG A 31 -14.75 -22.30 9.06
N ILE A 32 -14.55 -21.06 8.62
CA ILE A 32 -13.25 -20.37 8.77
C ILE A 32 -13.11 -19.57 10.08
N THR A 33 -14.08 -19.65 11.00
CA THR A 33 -14.09 -18.93 12.31
C THR A 33 -13.78 -17.42 12.20
N ARG A 34 -14.08 -16.81 11.04
CA ARG A 34 -13.90 -15.37 10.78
C ARG A 34 -15.22 -14.62 10.86
N LEU A 35 -15.13 -13.29 10.96
CA LEU A 35 -16.29 -12.42 10.93
C LEU A 35 -16.99 -12.47 9.56
N ARG A 36 -18.32 -12.27 9.57
CA ARG A 36 -19.13 -12.24 8.34
C ARG A 36 -18.66 -11.16 7.35
N CYS A 37 -18.15 -10.04 7.85
CA CYS A 37 -17.61 -8.96 7.03
C CYS A 37 -16.37 -9.39 6.24
N CYS A 38 -15.48 -10.20 6.81
CA CYS A 38 -14.29 -10.71 6.13
C CYS A 38 -14.69 -11.57 4.93
N VAL A 39 -15.59 -12.53 5.15
CA VAL A 39 -16.10 -13.41 4.07
C VAL A 39 -16.80 -12.62 2.98
N ARG A 40 -17.65 -11.65 3.37
CA ARG A 40 -18.38 -10.82 2.40
C ARG A 40 -17.43 -9.97 1.56
N ASN A 41 -16.41 -9.37 2.18
CA ASN A 41 -15.43 -8.56 1.46
C ASN A 41 -14.60 -9.43 0.51
N TYR A 42 -14.21 -10.63 0.94
CA TYR A 42 -13.50 -11.58 0.09
C TYR A 42 -14.34 -12.03 -1.11
N VAL A 43 -15.58 -12.47 -0.89
CA VAL A 43 -16.49 -12.92 -1.97
C VAL A 43 -16.78 -11.81 -2.99
N ARG A 44 -16.84 -10.55 -2.55
CA ARG A 44 -17.09 -9.41 -3.45
C ARG A 44 -15.91 -9.12 -4.38
N ASP A 45 -14.69 -9.34 -3.91
CA ASP A 45 -13.44 -8.96 -4.58
C ASP A 45 -12.45 -10.13 -4.62
N THR A 46 -12.91 -11.35 -4.94
CA THR A 46 -12.07 -12.56 -4.91
C THR A 46 -10.80 -12.42 -5.77
N MET A 47 -10.92 -11.81 -6.95
CA MET A 47 -9.80 -11.59 -7.87
C MET A 47 -8.89 -10.42 -7.48
N ALA A 48 -9.39 -9.47 -6.69
CA ALA A 48 -8.67 -8.25 -6.31
C ALA A 48 -8.13 -8.28 -4.87
N HIS A 49 -8.52 -9.26 -4.08
CA HIS A 49 -8.15 -9.37 -2.67
C HIS A 49 -6.64 -9.48 -2.50
N GLY A 50 -6.01 -8.48 -1.88
CA GLY A 50 -4.55 -8.42 -1.69
C GLY A 50 -3.75 -7.89 -2.89
N SER A 51 -4.39 -7.59 -4.02
CA SER A 51 -3.73 -6.99 -5.19
C SER A 51 -3.40 -5.50 -5.00
N ALA A 52 -4.25 -4.80 -4.24
CA ALA A 52 -4.08 -3.39 -3.96
C ALA A 52 -2.92 -3.18 -2.99
N LYS A 53 -1.78 -2.75 -3.53
CA LYS A 53 -0.69 -2.23 -2.70
C LYS A 53 -1.24 -1.04 -1.91
N PRO A 54 -1.07 -0.99 -0.59
CA PRO A 54 -1.39 0.22 0.15
C PRO A 54 -0.53 1.33 -0.44
N THR A 55 -1.17 2.28 -1.12
CA THR A 55 -0.51 3.51 -1.54
C THR A 55 -0.09 4.17 -0.23
N GLY A 56 1.23 4.26 -0.02
CA GLY A 56 1.78 4.89 1.17
C GLY A 56 1.27 6.33 1.31
N ARG A 57 1.57 6.95 2.45
CA ARG A 57 1.23 8.37 2.64
C ARG A 57 1.78 9.19 1.47
N PRO A 58 0.96 10.02 0.80
CA PRO A 58 1.45 10.92 -0.23
C PRO A 58 2.58 11.80 0.32
N ARG A 59 3.63 12.01 -0.47
CA ARG A 59 4.68 12.97 -0.13
C ARG A 59 4.11 14.38 -0.19
N ILE A 60 4.54 15.24 0.73
CA ILE A 60 4.16 16.66 0.74
C ILE A 60 4.82 17.38 -0.45
N LEU A 61 6.06 17.02 -0.76
CA LEU A 61 6.82 17.57 -1.87
C LEU A 61 6.72 16.66 -3.09
N THR A 62 6.65 17.27 -4.26
CA THR A 62 6.80 16.56 -5.54
C THR A 62 8.27 16.30 -5.84
N ASP A 63 8.58 15.35 -6.73
CA ASP A 63 9.96 15.10 -7.20
C ASP A 63 10.61 16.37 -7.76
N ARG A 64 9.81 17.25 -8.39
CA ARG A 64 10.27 18.54 -8.88
C ARG A 64 10.66 19.49 -7.75
N ASP A 65 9.89 19.53 -6.67
CA ASP A 65 10.20 20.36 -5.50
C ASP A 65 11.46 19.85 -4.81
N GLU A 66 11.59 18.52 -4.65
CA GLU A 66 12.80 17.89 -4.11
C GLU A 66 14.04 18.28 -4.94
N ARG A 67 13.96 18.20 -6.28
CA ARG A 67 15.04 18.63 -7.18
C ARG A 67 15.33 20.13 -7.10
N SER A 68 14.29 20.96 -6.98
CA SER A 68 14.45 22.41 -6.86
C SER A 68 15.17 22.78 -5.56
N VAL A 69 14.80 22.18 -4.43
CA VAL A 69 15.47 22.39 -3.13
C VAL A 69 16.94 21.98 -3.20
N VAL A 70 17.24 20.81 -3.78
CA VAL A 70 18.63 20.36 -3.96
C VAL A 70 19.41 21.30 -4.87
N SER A 71 18.83 21.70 -6.01
CA SER A 71 19.47 22.60 -6.98
C SER A 71 19.71 24.00 -6.42
N HIS A 72 18.76 24.59 -5.69
CA HIS A 72 18.96 25.90 -5.07
C HIS A 72 20.00 25.86 -3.95
N HIS A 73 20.09 24.73 -3.23
CA HIS A 73 21.11 24.55 -2.20
C HIS A 73 22.51 24.38 -2.82
N THR A 74 22.65 23.55 -3.87
CA THR A 74 23.93 23.37 -4.56
C THR A 74 24.36 24.63 -5.29
N SER A 75 23.44 25.37 -5.94
CA SER A 75 23.76 26.67 -6.55
C SER A 75 24.22 27.69 -5.50
N ARG A 76 23.61 27.75 -4.30
CA ARG A 76 24.11 28.60 -3.20
C ARG A 76 25.50 28.18 -2.72
N VAL A 77 25.75 26.88 -2.55
CA VAL A 77 27.06 26.37 -2.10
C VAL A 77 28.14 26.64 -3.15
N LEU A 78 27.84 26.47 -4.45
CA LEU A 78 28.76 26.76 -5.54
C LEU A 78 29.07 28.26 -5.65
N LEU A 79 28.08 29.12 -5.39
CA LEU A 79 28.25 30.58 -5.39
C LEU A 79 29.13 31.04 -4.21
N ILE A 80 29.02 30.40 -3.04
CA ILE A 80 29.91 30.64 -1.90
C ILE A 80 31.33 30.12 -2.19
N ALA A 81 31.47 28.89 -2.69
CA ALA A 81 32.76 28.29 -3.01
C ALA A 81 33.47 28.97 -4.22
N GLY A 82 32.71 29.54 -5.15
CA GLY A 82 33.22 30.30 -6.29
C GLY A 82 33.68 31.71 -5.93
N THR A 83 33.37 32.22 -4.74
CA THR A 83 33.89 33.50 -4.23
C THR A 83 35.16 33.36 -3.38
N THR A 84 35.61 32.13 -3.12
CA THR A 84 36.81 31.86 -2.31
C THR A 84 38.07 31.54 -3.12
N ASP A 85 38.07 31.74 -4.44
CA ASP A 85 39.26 31.57 -5.27
C ASP A 85 39.61 32.89 -5.99
N TYR A 86 40.89 33.27 -5.91
CA TYR A 86 41.54 34.51 -6.36
C TYR A 86 41.53 35.73 -5.42
N SER A 87 42.51 35.77 -4.52
CA SER A 87 43.46 36.88 -4.45
C SER A 87 44.76 36.41 -3.79
N LYS A 88 45.80 36.21 -4.62
CA LYS A 88 47.21 36.28 -4.20
C LYS A 88 47.63 37.74 -4.14
#